data_AF-A0A0R3R3A6-F1
#
_entry.id   AF-A0A0R3R3A6-F1
#
_cell.length_a   1.000
_cell.length_b   1.000
_cell.length_c   1.000
_cell.angle_alpha   90.00
_cell.angle_beta   90.00
_cell.angle_gamma   90.00
#
_symmetry.space_group_name_H-M   'P 1'
#
loop_
_entity.id
_entity.type
_entity.pdbx_description
1 polymer ?
#
loop_
_entity_poly.entity_id
_entity_poly.type
_entity_poly.pdbx_seq_one_letter_code
_entity_poly.pdbx_strand_id
1 'polypeptide(L)'
;MEEICIELDCDDVNKFEEDGATFYELVCVRKKFAQLLAIVEKEGFSVKCSALELRAVSPVEIEKHETEKIIQLYQMLRENEGITQVYANIRPNSIPIRPVKLKVATQ
;
A
#
# COMPACT_ATOMS: atom_id res chain seq x y z
N MET A 1 -15.36 8.42 -9.94
CA MET A 1 -14.06 8.09 -9.34
C MET A 1 -12.96 8.08 -10.39
N GLU A 2 -13.09 7.31 -11.47
CA GLU A 2 -12.09 7.29 -12.56
C GLU A 2 -11.84 8.68 -13.18
N GLU A 3 -12.88 9.49 -13.39
CA GLU A 3 -12.75 10.87 -13.89
C GLU A 3 -11.93 11.77 -12.95
N ILE A 4 -12.20 11.73 -11.65
CA ILE A 4 -11.45 12.47 -10.63
C ILE A 4 -9.98 12.04 -10.60
N CYS A 5 -9.68 10.76 -10.84
CA CYS A 5 -8.31 10.27 -10.82
C CYS A 5 -7.48 10.76 -12.01
N ILE A 6 -8.12 10.90 -13.17
CA ILE A 6 -7.50 11.49 -14.37
C ILE A 6 -7.26 12.98 -14.14
N GLU A 7 -8.23 13.70 -13.58
CA GLU A 7 -8.11 15.12 -13.28
C GLU A 7 -7.03 15.43 -12.23
N LEU A 8 -6.82 14.49 -11.29
CA LEU A 8 -5.83 14.62 -10.23
C LEU A 8 -4.43 14.12 -10.61
N ASP A 9 -4.26 13.57 -11.82
CA ASP A 9 -3.00 13.05 -12.33
C ASP A 9 -2.36 12.09 -11.30
N CYS A 10 -3.18 11.13 -10.84
CA CYS A 10 -2.76 10.01 -10.01
C CYS A 10 -1.83 9.10 -10.82
N ASP A 11 -0.76 8.60 -10.18
CA ASP A 11 0.17 7.67 -10.82
C ASP A 11 -0.46 6.28 -11.02
N ASP A 12 -1.35 5.87 -10.12
CA ASP A 12 -2.05 4.59 -10.21
C ASP A 12 -3.37 4.63 -9.40
N VAL A 13 -4.31 3.76 -9.77
CA VAL A 13 -5.63 3.62 -9.12
C VAL A 13 -5.99 2.15 -9.02
N ASN A 14 -6.10 1.63 -7.80
CA ASN A 14 -6.48 0.25 -7.56
C ASN A 14 -7.90 0.19 -6.98
N LYS A 15 -8.80 -0.51 -7.67
CA LYS A 15 -10.15 -0.82 -7.18
C LYS A 15 -10.16 -2.19 -6.51
N PHE A 16 -10.75 -2.29 -5.32
CA PHE A 16 -10.91 -3.56 -4.62
C PHE A 16 -12.22 -3.61 -3.82
N GLU A 17 -12.64 -4.82 -3.46
CA GLU A 17 -13.83 -5.05 -2.63
C GLU A 17 -13.39 -5.46 -1.23
N GLU A 18 -13.99 -4.87 -0.20
CA GLU A 18 -13.77 -5.20 1.21
C GLU A 18 -15.10 -5.13 1.96
N ASP A 19 -15.44 -6.15 2.73
CA ASP A 19 -16.70 -6.23 3.49
C ASP A 19 -17.98 -5.97 2.67
N GLY A 20 -17.96 -6.32 1.37
CA GLY A 20 -19.09 -6.12 0.45
C GLY A 20 -19.25 -4.69 -0.06
N ALA A 21 -18.27 -3.82 0.20
CA ALA A 21 -18.20 -2.46 -0.34
C ALA A 21 -16.98 -2.28 -1.25
N THR A 22 -17.16 -1.45 -2.28
CA THR A 22 -16.08 -1.07 -3.20
C THR A 22 -15.21 0.02 -2.60
N PHE A 23 -13.90 -0.20 -2.60
CA PHE A 23 -12.88 0.78 -2.21
C PHE A 23 -11.95 1.10 -3.37
N TYR A 24 -11.33 2.28 -3.26
CA TYR A 24 -10.33 2.76 -4.20
C TYR A 24 -9.07 3.17 -3.43
N GLU A 25 -7.93 2.66 -3.88
CA GLU A 25 -6.61 3.14 -3.48
C GLU A 25 -6.08 4.06 -4.56
N LEU A 26 -5.78 5.30 -4.19
CA LEU A 26 -5.18 6.30 -5.07
C LEU A 26 -3.69 6.43 -4.77
N VAL A 27 -2.88 6.38 -5.82
CA VAL A 27 -1.44 6.47 -5.72
C VAL A 27 -0.98 7.76 -6.36
N CYS A 28 -0.11 8.49 -5.67
CA CYS A 28 0.50 9.68 -6.23
C CYS A 28 1.95 9.84 -5.75
N VAL A 29 2.75 10.59 -6.51
CA VAL A 29 4.06 11.04 -6.11
C VAL A 29 3.96 11.86 -4.83
N ARG A 30 4.94 11.67 -3.94
CA ARG A 30 4.98 12.28 -2.59
C ARG A 30 4.63 13.77 -2.56
N LYS A 31 5.07 14.55 -3.56
CA LYS A 31 4.84 16.00 -3.65
C LYS A 31 3.35 16.38 -3.80
N LYS A 32 2.51 15.47 -4.32
CA LYS A 32 1.07 15.69 -4.53
C LYS A 32 0.20 15.18 -3.38
N PHE A 33 0.76 14.38 -2.47
CA PHE A 33 -0.01 13.67 -1.44
C PHE A 33 -0.97 14.57 -0.65
N ALA A 34 -0.47 15.68 -0.08
CA ALA A 34 -1.29 16.59 0.72
C ALA A 34 -2.39 17.28 -0.10
N GLN A 35 -2.10 17.65 -1.34
CA GLN A 35 -3.07 18.26 -2.25
C GLN A 35 -4.17 17.27 -2.63
N LEU A 36 -3.79 16.03 -2.99
CA LEU A 36 -4.71 14.97 -3.35
C LEU A 36 -5.67 14.67 -2.20
N LEU A 37 -5.13 14.49 -0.99
CA LEU A 37 -5.93 14.21 0.21
C LEU A 37 -6.96 15.32 0.44
N ALA A 38 -6.55 16.57 0.40
CA ALA A 38 -7.45 17.71 0.59
C ALA A 38 -8.56 17.78 -0.47
N ILE A 39 -8.26 17.44 -1.73
CA ILE A 39 -9.27 17.45 -2.80
C ILE A 39 -10.25 16.29 -2.61
N VAL A 40 -9.76 15.07 -2.34
CA VAL A 40 -10.61 13.89 -2.10
C VAL A 40 -11.59 14.14 -0.94
N GLU A 41 -11.10 14.71 0.15
CA GLU A 41 -11.95 15.09 1.30
C GLU A 41 -12.95 16.20 0.93
N LYS A 42 -12.53 17.21 0.16
CA LYS A 42 -13.40 18.30 -0.30
C LYS A 42 -14.52 17.83 -1.23
N GLU A 43 -14.24 16.85 -2.09
CA GLU A 43 -15.23 16.22 -2.97
C GLU A 43 -16.19 15.28 -2.21
N GLY A 44 -16.02 15.14 -0.89
CA GLY A 44 -16.94 14.40 -0.02
C GLY A 44 -16.65 12.91 0.07
N PHE A 45 -15.49 12.44 -0.39
CA PHE A 45 -15.08 11.06 -0.20
C PHE A 45 -14.59 10.82 1.23
N SER A 46 -14.98 9.66 1.78
CA SER A 46 -14.47 9.20 3.08
C SER A 46 -13.13 8.51 2.90
N VAL A 47 -12.07 9.11 3.45
CA VAL A 47 -10.72 8.55 3.40
C VAL A 47 -10.53 7.58 4.56
N LYS A 48 -10.51 6.28 4.26
CA LYS A 48 -10.28 5.23 5.27
C LYS A 48 -8.85 5.23 5.81
N CYS A 49 -7.87 5.47 4.93
CA CYS A 49 -6.46 5.50 5.27
C CYS A 49 -5.71 6.38 4.26
N SER A 50 -4.69 7.10 4.72
CA SER A 50 -3.72 7.78 3.87
C SER A 50 -2.33 7.66 4.50
N ALA A 51 -1.33 7.30 3.70
CA ALA A 51 0.02 7.10 4.18
C ALA A 51 1.05 7.34 3.08
N LEU A 52 2.26 7.75 3.48
CA LEU A 52 3.42 7.73 2.60
C LEU A 52 4.03 6.33 2.64
N GLU A 53 4.13 5.69 1.47
CA GLU A 53 4.68 4.35 1.33
C GLU A 53 5.77 4.31 0.26
N LEU A 54 6.74 3.40 0.43
CA LEU A 54 7.66 3.06 -0.64
C LEU A 54 7.02 1.98 -1.51
N ARG A 55 6.83 2.27 -2.79
CA ARG A 55 6.34 1.31 -3.78
C ARG A 55 7.45 0.86 -4.70
N ALA A 56 7.46 -0.43 -4.98
CA ALA A 56 8.41 -1.00 -5.93
C ALA A 56 8.02 -0.62 -7.36
N VAL A 57 8.96 0.01 -8.08
CA VAL A 57 8.77 0.39 -9.50
C VAL A 57 8.67 -0.85 -10.40
N SER A 58 9.37 -1.93 -10.03
CA SER A 58 9.40 -3.18 -10.79
C SER A 58 9.13 -4.34 -9.84
N PRO A 59 7.85 -4.65 -9.57
CA PRO A 59 7.49 -5.75 -8.70
C PRO A 59 7.79 -7.11 -9.36
N VAL A 60 8.32 -8.04 -8.58
CA VAL A 60 8.61 -9.42 -8.99
C VAL A 60 7.46 -10.35 -8.59
N GLU A 61 7.09 -11.23 -9.51
CA GLU A 61 6.22 -12.36 -9.21
C GLU A 61 7.01 -13.42 -8.46
N ILE A 62 6.34 -14.10 -7.53
CA ILE A 62 6.95 -15.16 -6.73
C ILE A 62 6.36 -16.49 -7.16
N GLU A 63 7.22 -17.47 -7.37
CA GLU A 63 6.77 -18.82 -7.64
C GLU A 63 6.21 -19.49 -6.36
N LYS A 64 5.21 -20.35 -6.54
CA LYS A 64 4.52 -21.02 -5.42
C LYS A 64 5.47 -21.77 -4.48
N HIS A 65 6.57 -22.30 -5.01
CA HIS A 65 7.55 -23.07 -4.24
C HIS A 65 8.47 -22.20 -3.37
N GLU A 66 8.51 -20.89 -3.62
CA GLU A 66 9.30 -19.92 -2.84
C GLU A 66 8.46 -19.23 -1.76
N THR A 67 7.13 -19.24 -1.92
CA THR A 67 6.17 -18.60 -1.01
C THR A 67 6.41 -18.97 0.45
N GLU A 68 6.61 -20.25 0.76
CA GLU A 68 6.78 -20.72 2.14
C GLU A 68 8.08 -20.20 2.78
N LYS A 69 9.17 -20.13 2.01
CA LYS A 69 10.45 -19.57 2.47
C LYS A 69 10.33 -18.07 2.77
N ILE A 70 9.61 -17.34 1.91
CA ILE A 70 9.38 -15.90 2.10
C ILE A 70 8.48 -15.65 3.31
N ILE A 71 7.48 -16.51 3.54
CA ILE A 71 6.63 -16.42 4.74
C ILE A 71 7.48 -16.59 6.00
N GLN A 72 8.32 -17.63 6.05
CA GLN A 72 9.21 -17.88 7.19
C GLN A 72 10.17 -16.71 7.43
N LEU A 73 10.74 -16.14 6.35
CA LEU A 73 11.59 -14.94 6.44
C LEU A 73 10.82 -13.76 7.05
N TYR A 74 9.61 -13.48 6.58
CA TYR A 74 8.80 -12.38 7.11
C TYR A 74 8.39 -12.59 8.57
N GLN A 75 8.12 -13.83 8.99
CA GLN A 75 7.86 -14.15 10.40
C GLN A 75 9.08 -13.85 11.27
N MET A 76 10.25 -14.36 10.88
CA MET A 76 11.51 -14.11 11.60
C MET A 76 11.83 -12.61 11.70
N LEU A 77 11.63 -11.85 10.62
CA LEU A 77 11.85 -10.39 10.62
C LEU A 77 10.85 -9.66 11.53
N ARG A 78 9.61 -10.13 11.62
CA ARG A 78 8.59 -9.58 12.52
C ARG A 78 8.86 -9.89 13.99
N GLU A 79 9.48 -11.02 14.31
CA GLU A 79 9.83 -11.34 15.71
C GLU A 79 10.98 -10.47 16.22
N ASN A 80 11.82 -9.94 15.32
CA ASN A 80 12.92 -9.05 15.70
C ASN A 80 12.40 -7.64 16.08
N GLU A 81 12.52 -7.28 17.35
CA GLU A 81 12.09 -5.98 17.88
C GLU A 81 12.92 -4.79 17.38
N GLY A 82 14.16 -5.02 16.93
CA GLY A 82 15.03 -3.99 16.36
C GLY A 82 14.67 -3.61 14.93
N ILE A 83 13.86 -4.41 14.24
CA ILE A 83 13.42 -4.13 12.87
C ILE A 83 12.15 -3.29 12.92
N THR A 84 12.21 -2.10 12.35
CA THR A 84 11.06 -1.18 12.29
C THR A 84 10.31 -1.28 10.98
N GLN A 85 10.99 -1.55 9.87
CA GLN A 85 10.42 -1.57 8.52
C GLN A 85 11.10 -2.62 7.66
N VAL A 86 10.34 -3.25 6.78
CA VAL A 86 10.83 -4.22 5.80
C VAL A 86 10.21 -3.85 4.46
N TYR A 87 11.07 -3.62 3.47
CA TYR A 87 10.67 -3.30 2.11
C TYR A 87 11.02 -4.45 1.19
N ALA A 88 10.09 -4.79 0.31
CA ALA A 88 10.28 -5.82 -0.70
C ALA A 88 9.67 -5.34 -2.01
N ASN A 89 10.25 -5.76 -3.12
CA ASN A 89 9.69 -5.55 -4.45
C ASN A 89 8.84 -6.73 -4.91
N ILE A 90 8.22 -7.46 -3.99
CA ILE A 90 7.31 -8.56 -4.35
C ILE A 90 5.97 -7.97 -4.76
N ARG A 91 5.37 -8.49 -5.83
CA ARG A 91 4.06 -8.03 -6.29
C ARG A 91 3.02 -8.17 -5.17
N PRO A 92 2.16 -7.15 -4.96
CA PRO A 92 1.07 -7.22 -3.99
C PRO A 92 0.20 -8.46 -4.23
N ASN A 93 -0.24 -9.10 -3.15
CA ASN A 93 -1.07 -10.32 -3.14
C ASN A 93 -0.36 -11.62 -3.56
N SER A 94 0.91 -11.60 -3.97
CA SER A 94 1.67 -12.84 -4.27
C SER A 94 2.07 -13.62 -3.00
N ILE A 95 2.06 -12.98 -1.83
CA ILE A 95 2.35 -13.59 -0.52
C ILE A 95 1.22 -13.26 0.46
N PRO A 96 0.71 -14.23 1.25
CA PRO A 96 -0.45 -14.03 2.14
C PRO A 96 -0.14 -13.15 3.35
N ILE A 97 1.14 -12.88 3.63
CA ILE A 97 1.55 -11.96 4.68
C ILE A 97 2.37 -10.82 4.10
N ARG A 98 1.96 -9.58 4.38
CA ARG A 98 2.78 -8.40 4.08
C ARG A 98 3.94 -8.32 5.09
N PRO A 99 5.13 -7.85 4.72
CA PRO A 99 6.08 -7.41 5.73
C PRO A 99 5.44 -6.25 6.50
N VAL A 100 5.09 -6.43 7.78
CA VAL A 100 4.51 -5.36 8.59
C VAL A 100 5.26 -5.28 9.91
N LYS A 101 5.81 -4.09 10.17
CA LYS A 101 5.67 -3.40 11.46
C LYS A 101 5.34 -1.94 11.17
N LEU A 102 4.11 -1.53 11.49
CA LEU A 102 3.74 -0.14 11.64
C LEU A 102 3.83 0.19 13.13
N LYS A 103 4.97 0.68 13.60
CA LYS A 103 4.89 1.72 14.64
C LYS A 103 4.66 3.01 13.86
N VAL A 104 3.39 3.40 13.73
CA VAL A 104 3.08 4.78 13.38
C VAL A 104 3.75 5.62 14.46
N ALA A 105 4.76 6.40 14.09
CA ALA A 105 5.24 7.45 14.96
C ALA A 105 4.09 8.47 15.06
N THR A 106 3.39 8.46 16.19
CA THR A 106 2.60 9.61 16.62
C THR A 106 3.57 10.79 16.74
N GLN A 107 3.46 11.74 15.82
CA GLN A 107 3.87 13.12 16.03
C GLN A 107 2.64 13.99 15.88
#